data_AF-A0A2E1ZB55-F1
#
_entry.id   AF-A0A2E1ZB55-F1
#
_cell.length_a   1.000
_cell.length_b   1.000
_cell.length_c   1.000
_cell.angle_alpha   90.00
_cell.angle_beta   90.00
_cell.angle_gamma   90.00
#
_symmetry.space_group_name_H-M   'P 1'
#
loop_
_entity.id
_entity.type
_entity.pdbx_description
1 polymer ?
#
loop_
_entity_poly.entity_id
_entity_poly.type
_entity_poly.pdbx_seq_one_letter_code
_entity_poly.pdbx_strand_id
1 'polypeptide(L)'
;MSTNSIPTEQQVIKWMDELSNWKRWGEDDQMGALNLITPESVKQSISLVNDGISVSCARPLDTNIDAEVYRPTQRLMLESGEGWEYHEKNTDFQIQAALEHLSMVYHGYHITHIDSPAHFFWNGKMYNDRPSYLVSTNLGATVNSVDNAKNGIVGRGILVDVPLIRKVNWLDRHEGVMPQDILAAEKKCGFEIQPGDILFIRTGQLRRTLTEGPFSPPDDGSTACQAACLPIFRERDISVLGTDTSNDMIPSGYKTV
;
A
#
# COMPACT_ATOMS: atom_id res chain seq x y z
N MET A 1 3.45 -27.42 8.64
CA MET A 1 3.58 -27.84 7.23
C MET A 1 4.74 -27.07 6.62
N SER A 2 5.58 -27.69 5.80
CA SER A 2 6.77 -27.07 5.21
C SER A 2 6.41 -25.88 4.32
N THR A 3 6.55 -24.65 4.83
CA THR A 3 6.26 -23.37 4.15
C THR A 3 7.42 -22.87 3.26
N ASN A 4 8.32 -23.77 2.85
CA ASN A 4 9.65 -23.42 2.33
C ASN A 4 9.75 -23.20 0.81
N SER A 5 8.65 -23.20 0.07
CA SER A 5 8.69 -23.10 -1.39
C SER A 5 7.63 -22.15 -1.93
N ILE A 6 7.98 -21.47 -3.02
CA ILE A 6 7.03 -20.72 -3.85
C ILE A 6 5.85 -21.65 -4.19
N PRO A 7 4.61 -21.28 -3.85
CA PRO A 7 3.45 -22.12 -4.10
C PRO A 7 3.17 -22.22 -5.60
N THR A 8 2.58 -23.32 -6.03
CA THR A 8 2.10 -23.47 -7.41
C THR A 8 0.89 -22.58 -7.66
N GLU A 9 0.60 -22.24 -8.92
CA GLU A 9 -0.58 -21.46 -9.29
C GLU A 9 -1.88 -22.09 -8.75
N GLN A 10 -2.03 -23.41 -8.85
CA GLN A 10 -3.18 -24.14 -8.31
C GLN A 10 -3.32 -23.96 -6.80
N GLN A 11 -2.20 -23.90 -6.07
CA GLN A 11 -2.21 -23.69 -4.62
C GLN A 11 -2.65 -22.25 -4.28
N VAL A 12 -2.22 -21.26 -5.05
CA VAL A 12 -2.65 -19.86 -4.86
C VAL A 12 -4.13 -19.71 -5.19
N ILE A 13 -4.61 -20.32 -6.28
CA ILE A 13 -6.04 -20.34 -6.63
C ILE A 13 -6.87 -20.95 -5.49
N LYS A 14 -6.41 -22.06 -4.90
CA LYS A 14 -7.09 -22.70 -3.77
C LYS A 14 -7.17 -21.77 -2.55
N TRP A 15 -6.14 -20.96 -2.31
CA TRP A 15 -6.12 -20.00 -1.21
C TRP A 15 -7.10 -18.83 -1.38
N MET A 16 -7.56 -18.53 -2.60
CA MET A 16 -8.62 -17.53 -2.81
C MET A 16 -9.90 -17.89 -2.03
N ASP A 17 -10.15 -19.19 -1.83
CA ASP A 17 -11.26 -19.68 -1.01
C ASP A 17 -10.81 -19.98 0.43
N GLU A 18 -9.71 -20.74 0.61
CA GLU A 18 -9.31 -21.25 1.94
C GLU A 18 -8.81 -20.16 2.91
N LEU A 19 -8.20 -19.09 2.39
CA LEU A 19 -7.70 -17.98 3.21
C LEU A 19 -8.65 -16.78 3.20
N SER A 20 -9.85 -16.92 2.61
CA SER A 20 -10.81 -15.83 2.48
C SER A 20 -11.35 -15.34 3.83
N ASN A 21 -11.59 -14.04 3.92
CA ASN A 21 -12.32 -13.40 5.02
C ASN A 21 -13.75 -13.00 4.61
N TRP A 22 -14.24 -13.43 3.46
CA TRP A 22 -15.62 -13.10 3.05
C TRP A 22 -16.60 -13.60 4.11
N LYS A 23 -17.58 -12.75 4.42
CA LYS A 23 -18.65 -12.98 5.40
C LYS A 23 -18.17 -13.07 6.86
N ARG A 24 -16.86 -12.93 7.13
CA ARG A 24 -16.30 -12.97 8.50
C ARG A 24 -16.92 -11.92 9.43
N TRP A 25 -17.18 -10.72 8.91
CA TRP A 25 -17.78 -9.61 9.66
C TRP A 25 -19.23 -9.31 9.22
N GLY A 26 -19.87 -10.26 8.55
CA GLY A 26 -21.23 -10.14 8.02
C GLY A 26 -21.27 -9.93 6.50
N GLU A 27 -22.41 -10.24 5.89
CA GLU A 27 -22.64 -10.17 4.43
C GLU A 27 -22.60 -8.75 3.87
N ASP A 28 -22.87 -7.75 4.72
CA ASP A 28 -22.90 -6.33 4.36
C ASP A 28 -21.63 -5.56 4.72
N ASP A 29 -20.64 -6.25 5.29
CA ASP A 29 -19.35 -5.62 5.59
C ASP A 29 -18.63 -5.19 4.31
N GLN A 30 -18.04 -3.99 4.38
CA GLN A 30 -17.21 -3.38 3.34
C GLN A 30 -15.85 -2.93 3.86
N MET A 31 -15.59 -3.07 5.16
CA MET A 31 -14.34 -2.65 5.80
C MET A 31 -13.27 -3.74 5.74
N GLY A 32 -13.66 -5.01 5.70
CA GLY A 32 -12.72 -6.12 5.66
C GLY A 32 -11.82 -6.17 6.89
N ALA A 33 -10.52 -6.39 6.67
CA ALA A 33 -9.54 -6.55 7.74
C ALA A 33 -9.35 -5.28 8.60
N LEU A 34 -9.86 -4.11 8.18
CA LEU A 34 -9.91 -2.92 9.04
C LEU A 34 -10.79 -3.13 10.28
N ASN A 35 -11.75 -4.07 10.26
CA ASN A 35 -12.54 -4.45 11.43
C ASN A 35 -11.70 -5.05 12.59
N LEU A 36 -10.44 -5.43 12.34
CA LEU A 36 -9.51 -5.91 13.35
C LEU A 36 -8.91 -4.75 14.18
N ILE A 37 -9.01 -3.52 13.69
CA ILE A 37 -8.59 -2.32 14.40
C ILE A 37 -9.75 -1.85 15.29
N THR A 38 -9.67 -2.13 16.59
CA THR A 38 -10.70 -1.78 17.56
C THR A 38 -10.32 -0.51 18.34
N PRO A 39 -11.28 0.18 18.98
CA PRO A 39 -10.96 1.30 19.87
C PRO A 39 -9.94 0.94 20.97
N GLU A 40 -9.98 -0.29 21.47
CA GLU A 40 -9.05 -0.82 22.46
C GLU A 40 -7.65 -0.98 21.87
N SER A 41 -7.52 -1.58 20.67
CA SER A 41 -6.21 -1.75 20.04
C SER A 41 -5.60 -0.41 19.62
N VAL A 42 -6.42 0.57 19.21
CA VAL A 42 -5.97 1.96 18.97
C VAL A 42 -5.37 2.56 20.23
N LYS A 43 -6.05 2.47 21.39
CA LYS A 43 -5.52 2.98 22.66
C LYS A 43 -4.21 2.32 23.06
N GLN A 44 -4.10 1.00 22.89
CA GLN A 44 -2.86 0.27 23.12
C GLN A 44 -1.75 0.74 22.18
N SER A 45 -2.07 0.98 20.90
CA SER A 45 -1.10 1.46 19.90
C SER A 45 -0.57 2.84 20.27
N ILE A 46 -1.43 3.76 20.70
CA ILE A 46 -1.04 5.11 21.15
C ILE A 46 -0.10 5.04 22.35
N SER A 47 -0.28 4.07 23.27
CA SER A 47 0.62 3.91 24.43
C SER A 47 2.06 3.51 24.08
N LEU A 48 2.33 3.13 22.82
CA LEU A 48 3.70 2.85 22.36
C LEU A 48 4.50 4.13 22.08
N VAL A 49 3.83 5.28 21.94
CA VAL A 49 4.49 6.56 21.64
C VAL A 49 5.21 7.06 22.88
N ASN A 50 6.55 7.07 22.83
CA ASN A 50 7.40 7.60 23.90
C ASN A 50 8.00 8.97 23.54
N ASP A 51 8.62 9.08 22.37
CA ASP A 51 9.41 10.26 21.99
C ASP A 51 8.61 11.32 21.22
N GLY A 52 7.36 11.02 20.82
CA GLY A 52 6.52 11.93 20.05
C GLY A 52 7.03 12.24 18.64
N ILE A 53 7.95 11.42 18.11
CA ILE A 53 8.53 11.60 16.77
C ILE A 53 7.59 11.00 15.71
N SER A 54 7.30 11.80 14.69
CA SER A 54 6.59 11.35 13.49
C SER A 54 7.58 11.16 12.34
N VAL A 55 7.44 10.06 11.61
CA VAL A 55 8.18 9.77 10.37
C VAL A 55 7.19 9.62 9.24
N SER A 56 7.29 10.48 8.23
CA SER A 56 6.46 10.35 7.03
C SER A 56 6.91 9.13 6.22
N CYS A 57 5.96 8.26 5.88
CA CYS A 57 6.15 7.17 4.93
C CYS A 57 5.78 7.57 3.49
N ALA A 58 5.42 8.84 3.26
CA ALA A 58 5.00 9.32 1.95
C ALA A 58 6.20 9.74 1.09
N ARG A 59 6.17 9.38 -0.20
CA ARG A 59 7.01 10.01 -1.22
C ARG A 59 6.48 11.41 -1.53
N PRO A 60 7.37 12.40 -1.77
CA PRO A 60 6.95 13.67 -2.35
C PRO A 60 6.24 13.45 -3.68
N LEU A 61 5.21 14.25 -3.97
CA LEU A 61 4.54 14.22 -5.27
C LEU A 61 5.47 14.77 -6.35
N ASP A 62 5.81 13.93 -7.32
CA ASP A 62 6.65 14.31 -8.46
C ASP A 62 5.79 14.72 -9.66
N THR A 63 6.20 15.80 -10.31
CA THR A 63 5.59 16.33 -11.54
C THR A 63 6.45 16.03 -12.77
N ASN A 64 7.67 15.51 -12.60
CA ASN A 64 8.57 15.15 -13.68
C ASN A 64 8.25 13.75 -14.20
N ILE A 65 8.41 13.56 -15.51
CA ILE A 65 8.30 12.25 -16.14
C ILE A 65 9.67 11.58 -16.09
N ASP A 66 9.69 10.32 -15.66
CA ASP A 66 10.85 9.44 -15.78
C ASP A 66 10.41 7.98 -15.99
N ALA A 67 11.35 7.03 -15.88
CA ALA A 67 11.07 5.60 -16.07
C ALA A 67 10.10 4.99 -15.04
N GLU A 68 10.08 5.53 -13.81
CA GLU A 68 9.17 5.11 -12.72
C GLU A 68 7.88 5.96 -12.74
N VAL A 69 8.01 7.24 -13.11
CA VAL A 69 6.95 8.26 -13.13
C VAL A 69 6.39 8.44 -14.54
N TYR A 70 5.66 7.44 -15.05
CA TYR A 70 5.06 7.49 -16.38
C TYR A 70 3.69 8.19 -16.44
N ARG A 71 3.08 8.49 -15.29
CA ARG A 71 1.83 9.27 -15.13
C ARG A 71 2.02 10.33 -14.03
N PRO A 72 2.75 11.43 -14.32
CA PRO A 72 3.15 12.39 -13.29
C PRO A 72 1.94 13.09 -12.67
N THR A 73 2.12 13.56 -11.44
CA THR A 73 1.16 14.47 -10.83
C THR A 73 1.12 15.77 -11.63
N GLN A 74 -0.07 16.27 -11.93
CA GLN A 74 -0.23 17.59 -12.55
C GLN A 74 -0.52 18.60 -11.45
N ARG A 75 0.35 19.59 -11.32
CA ARG A 75 0.20 20.72 -10.39
C ARG A 75 0.03 22.01 -11.20
N LEU A 76 -1.11 22.66 -11.02
CA LEU A 76 -1.44 23.93 -11.66
C LEU A 76 -1.70 24.98 -10.60
N MET A 77 -0.94 26.08 -10.62
CA MET A 77 -1.28 27.26 -9.84
C MET A 77 -2.48 27.96 -10.49
N LEU A 78 -3.59 28.06 -9.76
CA LEU A 78 -4.75 28.87 -10.13
C LEU A 78 -4.61 30.32 -9.68
N GLU A 79 -3.81 30.55 -8.64
CA GLU A 79 -3.40 31.87 -8.17
C GLU A 79 -1.99 31.77 -7.53
N SER A 80 -1.16 32.79 -7.71
CA SER A 80 0.24 32.83 -7.26
C SER A 80 0.59 34.11 -6.49
N GLY A 81 1.74 34.09 -5.81
CA GLY A 81 2.28 35.27 -5.14
C GLY A 81 2.84 36.34 -6.08
N GLU A 82 3.04 36.02 -7.37
CA GLU A 82 3.78 36.86 -8.31
C GLU A 82 3.07 38.19 -8.55
N GLY A 83 3.81 39.30 -8.53
CA GLY A 83 3.28 40.65 -8.78
C GLY A 83 2.68 41.37 -7.55
N TRP A 84 2.49 40.69 -6.42
CA TRP A 84 1.93 41.35 -5.22
C TRP A 84 2.88 42.37 -4.58
N GLU A 85 4.17 42.04 -4.44
CA GLU A 85 5.18 42.92 -3.84
C GLU A 85 5.29 44.27 -4.56
N TYR A 86 5.17 44.26 -5.88
CA TYR A 86 5.32 45.45 -6.73
C TYR A 86 3.98 46.12 -7.09
N HIS A 87 2.86 45.64 -6.55
CA HIS A 87 1.51 46.07 -6.91
C HIS A 87 1.19 45.95 -8.42
N GLU A 88 1.79 44.97 -9.09
CA GLU A 88 1.65 44.68 -10.52
C GLU A 88 0.72 43.48 -10.78
N LYS A 89 0.14 42.92 -9.72
CA LYS A 89 -0.73 41.75 -9.81
C LYS A 89 -1.96 42.05 -10.68
N ASN A 90 -2.13 41.26 -11.73
CA ASN A 90 -3.33 41.27 -12.56
C ASN A 90 -4.27 40.11 -12.17
N THR A 91 -5.15 40.35 -11.20
CA THR A 91 -6.11 39.35 -10.70
C THR A 91 -7.36 40.03 -10.13
N ASP A 92 -8.50 39.34 -10.18
CA ASP A 92 -9.73 39.78 -9.52
C ASP A 92 -9.76 39.42 -8.02
N PHE A 93 -8.83 38.57 -7.56
CA PHE A 93 -8.70 38.18 -6.16
C PHE A 93 -8.33 39.38 -5.29
N GLN A 94 -9.18 39.70 -4.31
CA GLN A 94 -8.94 40.80 -3.37
C GLN A 94 -8.02 40.42 -2.20
N ILE A 95 -7.68 39.14 -2.07
CA ILE A 95 -6.83 38.58 -1.01
C ILE A 95 -5.52 38.12 -1.65
N GLN A 96 -4.39 38.46 -1.03
CA GLN A 96 -3.09 37.93 -1.44
C GLN A 96 -2.97 36.47 -1.02
N ALA A 97 -3.32 35.57 -1.95
CA ALA A 97 -3.36 34.14 -1.73
C ALA A 97 -2.58 33.39 -2.83
N ALA A 98 -2.34 32.12 -2.59
CA ALA A 98 -1.96 31.15 -3.61
C ALA A 98 -3.00 30.04 -3.61
N LEU A 99 -3.36 29.56 -4.81
CA LEU A 99 -4.35 28.51 -5.01
C LEU A 99 -3.79 27.52 -6.01
N GLU A 100 -4.00 26.23 -5.78
CA GLU A 100 -3.56 25.19 -6.70
C GLU A 100 -4.66 24.18 -7.00
N HIS A 101 -4.56 23.61 -8.20
CA HIS A 101 -5.27 22.42 -8.63
C HIS A 101 -4.25 21.28 -8.75
N LEU A 102 -4.58 20.14 -8.16
CA LEU A 102 -3.78 18.91 -8.22
C LEU A 102 -4.60 17.81 -8.89
N SER A 103 -4.01 17.16 -9.90
CA SER A 103 -4.56 15.97 -10.55
C SER A 103 -3.55 14.82 -10.46
N MET A 104 -4.02 13.64 -10.06
CA MET A 104 -3.20 12.49 -9.66
C MET A 104 -3.78 11.19 -10.20
N VAL A 105 -2.90 10.25 -10.56
CA VAL A 105 -3.27 8.86 -10.87
C VAL A 105 -2.73 7.96 -9.77
N TYR A 106 -3.56 7.65 -8.77
CA TYR A 106 -3.15 6.98 -7.53
C TYR A 106 -2.44 5.63 -7.75
N HIS A 107 -2.82 4.86 -8.77
CA HIS A 107 -2.20 3.55 -9.07
C HIS A 107 -0.92 3.63 -9.95
N GLY A 108 -0.23 4.78 -9.96
CA GLY A 108 1.13 4.89 -10.50
C GLY A 108 2.17 4.42 -9.47
N TYR A 109 3.35 4.01 -9.91
CA TYR A 109 4.38 3.42 -9.04
C TYR A 109 5.09 4.40 -8.07
N HIS A 110 4.83 5.70 -8.20
CA HIS A 110 5.54 6.75 -7.47
C HIS A 110 4.68 7.45 -6.41
N ILE A 111 3.36 7.23 -6.40
CA ILE A 111 2.44 7.85 -5.46
C ILE A 111 2.25 6.90 -4.27
N THR A 112 2.53 7.35 -3.05
CA THR A 112 2.14 6.63 -1.84
C THR A 112 0.62 6.69 -1.71
N HIS A 113 -0.06 5.54 -1.71
CA HIS A 113 -1.52 5.45 -1.68
C HIS A 113 -2.00 4.23 -0.89
N ILE A 114 -3.31 4.13 -0.73
CA ILE A 114 -4.00 2.97 -0.16
C ILE A 114 -5.02 2.45 -1.17
N ASP A 115 -5.02 1.15 -1.37
CA ASP A 115 -6.02 0.46 -2.19
C ASP A 115 -7.14 -0.08 -1.31
N SER A 116 -8.37 0.29 -1.64
CA SER A 116 -9.55 -0.28 -1.00
C SER A 116 -9.91 -1.63 -1.63
N PRO A 117 -10.79 -2.43 -1.01
CA PRO A 117 -11.23 -3.71 -1.59
C PRO A 117 -12.04 -3.58 -2.90
N ALA A 118 -12.24 -2.37 -3.42
CA ALA A 118 -12.81 -2.09 -4.75
C ALA A 118 -11.75 -2.04 -5.87
N HIS A 119 -10.45 -2.14 -5.55
CA HIS A 119 -9.37 -1.96 -6.52
C HIS A 119 -9.16 -3.19 -7.44
N PHE A 120 -9.05 -4.39 -6.85
CA PHE A 120 -8.82 -5.64 -7.58
C PHE A 120 -10.03 -6.56 -7.57
N PHE A 121 -10.19 -7.33 -8.66
CA PHE A 121 -11.29 -8.27 -8.85
C PHE A 121 -10.77 -9.68 -9.14
N TRP A 122 -11.49 -10.68 -8.66
CA TRP A 122 -11.25 -12.09 -8.95
C TRP A 122 -12.55 -12.74 -9.42
N ASN A 123 -12.52 -13.42 -10.58
CA ASN A 123 -13.69 -14.07 -11.18
C ASN A 123 -14.95 -13.19 -11.22
N GLY A 124 -14.78 -11.92 -11.59
CA GLY A 124 -15.87 -10.95 -11.71
C GLY A 124 -16.43 -10.45 -10.37
N LYS A 125 -15.77 -10.74 -9.26
CA LYS A 125 -16.17 -10.35 -7.90
C LYS A 125 -15.06 -9.58 -7.19
N MET A 126 -15.44 -8.81 -6.17
CA MET A 126 -14.55 -8.14 -5.22
C MET A 126 -14.86 -8.65 -3.81
N TYR A 127 -14.22 -8.07 -2.79
CA TYR A 127 -14.42 -8.44 -1.39
C TYR A 127 -15.90 -8.64 -1.01
N ASN A 128 -16.16 -9.70 -0.25
CA ASN A 128 -17.46 -10.06 0.32
C ASN A 128 -18.54 -10.38 -0.73
N ASP A 129 -18.18 -11.13 -1.78
CA ASP A 129 -19.07 -11.61 -2.85
C ASP A 129 -19.73 -10.51 -3.68
N ARG A 130 -19.19 -9.29 -3.62
CA ARG A 130 -19.74 -8.15 -4.36
C ARG A 130 -19.36 -8.24 -5.84
N PRO A 131 -20.31 -8.07 -6.79
CA PRO A 131 -19.99 -8.08 -8.20
C PRO A 131 -19.09 -6.91 -8.63
N SER A 132 -18.04 -7.19 -9.39
CA SER A 132 -17.06 -6.20 -9.89
C SER A 132 -17.68 -5.01 -10.64
N TYR A 133 -18.83 -5.20 -11.32
CA TYR A 133 -19.51 -4.13 -12.07
C TYR A 133 -20.05 -3.00 -11.18
N LEU A 134 -20.08 -3.17 -9.86
CA LEU A 134 -20.42 -2.09 -8.91
C LEU A 134 -19.33 -1.02 -8.82
N VAL A 135 -18.16 -1.27 -9.43
CA VAL A 135 -17.16 -0.26 -9.79
C VAL A 135 -17.35 0.06 -11.28
N SER A 136 -17.76 1.27 -11.60
CA SER A 136 -18.09 1.67 -12.97
C SER A 136 -17.46 3.00 -13.35
N THR A 137 -17.25 3.24 -14.64
CA THR A 137 -16.70 4.51 -15.16
C THR A 137 -17.55 5.72 -14.77
N ASN A 138 -18.88 5.57 -14.70
CA ASN A 138 -19.78 6.68 -14.46
C ASN A 138 -20.00 6.99 -12.96
N LEU A 139 -20.02 5.95 -12.11
CA LEU A 139 -20.35 6.10 -10.69
C LEU A 139 -19.15 5.90 -9.75
N GLY A 140 -17.99 5.50 -10.28
CA GLY A 140 -16.87 5.06 -9.46
C GLY A 140 -17.18 3.76 -8.71
N ALA A 141 -16.50 3.56 -7.57
CA ALA A 141 -16.74 2.45 -6.66
C ALA A 141 -17.92 2.75 -5.74
N THR A 142 -19.07 2.09 -5.97
CA THR A 142 -20.29 2.29 -5.17
C THR A 142 -20.35 1.44 -3.90
N VAL A 143 -19.47 0.44 -3.80
CA VAL A 143 -19.25 -0.41 -2.63
C VAL A 143 -17.75 -0.64 -2.46
N ASN A 144 -17.32 -0.99 -1.25
CA ASN A 144 -15.92 -1.28 -0.92
C ASN A 144 -14.97 -0.12 -1.26
N SER A 145 -15.48 1.10 -1.40
CA SER A 145 -14.67 2.29 -1.67
C SER A 145 -13.77 2.63 -0.49
N VAL A 146 -12.77 3.48 -0.73
CA VAL A 146 -11.87 4.00 0.30
C VAL A 146 -12.62 4.81 1.38
N ASP A 147 -13.84 5.29 1.10
CA ASP A 147 -14.67 6.04 2.06
C ASP A 147 -15.04 5.19 3.28
N ASN A 148 -14.97 3.87 3.19
CA ASN A 148 -15.15 2.98 4.34
C ASN A 148 -14.06 3.20 5.41
N ALA A 149 -12.91 3.78 5.05
CA ALA A 149 -11.85 4.20 5.96
C ALA A 149 -11.98 5.67 6.43
N LYS A 150 -13.16 6.30 6.33
CA LYS A 150 -13.41 7.72 6.67
C LYS A 150 -12.99 8.16 8.08
N ASN A 151 -12.87 7.23 9.03
CA ASN A 151 -12.44 7.52 10.40
C ASN A 151 -10.90 7.53 10.55
N GLY A 152 -10.17 7.32 9.46
CA GLY A 152 -8.73 7.11 9.46
C GLY A 152 -8.36 5.68 9.80
N ILE A 153 -7.10 5.33 9.50
CA ILE A 153 -6.50 4.04 9.85
C ILE A 153 -5.42 4.33 10.88
N VAL A 154 -5.73 4.02 12.13
CA VAL A 154 -4.84 4.25 13.28
C VAL A 154 -4.66 2.93 13.99
N GLY A 155 -3.43 2.48 14.18
CA GLY A 155 -3.16 1.20 14.80
C GLY A 155 -1.66 0.98 15.01
N ARG A 156 -1.30 -0.20 15.50
CA ARG A 156 0.10 -0.57 15.74
C ARG A 156 0.74 -0.93 14.41
N GLY A 157 1.73 -0.13 14.00
CA GLY A 157 2.54 -0.40 12.83
C GLY A 157 3.71 -1.32 13.16
N ILE A 158 3.91 -2.37 12.36
CA ILE A 158 5.08 -3.25 12.42
C ILE A 158 5.88 -3.07 11.13
N LEU A 159 7.12 -2.62 11.23
CA LEU A 159 8.03 -2.53 10.08
C LEU A 159 8.97 -3.74 10.05
N VAL A 160 8.83 -4.57 9.02
CA VAL A 160 9.76 -5.64 8.68
C VAL A 160 10.74 -5.12 7.62
N ASP A 161 11.98 -4.87 8.04
CA ASP A 161 13.06 -4.44 7.16
C ASP A 161 13.82 -5.64 6.59
N VAL A 162 13.38 -6.11 5.40
CA VAL A 162 13.94 -7.33 4.78
C VAL A 162 15.42 -7.16 4.40
N PRO A 163 15.87 -6.03 3.82
CA PRO A 163 17.30 -5.77 3.63
C PRO A 163 18.12 -5.92 4.91
N LEU A 164 17.64 -5.43 6.06
CA LEU A 164 18.31 -5.59 7.35
C LEU A 164 18.33 -7.04 7.84
N ILE A 165 17.30 -7.83 7.54
CA ILE A 165 17.27 -9.27 7.87
C ILE A 165 18.24 -10.05 6.98
N ARG A 166 18.18 -9.84 5.67
CA ARG A 166 19.02 -10.53 4.67
C ARG A 166 20.46 -9.98 4.58
N LYS A 167 20.76 -8.87 5.26
CA LYS A 167 22.07 -8.17 5.25
C LYS A 167 22.47 -7.70 3.85
N VAL A 168 21.52 -7.15 3.11
CA VAL A 168 21.71 -6.53 1.79
C VAL A 168 21.28 -5.06 1.84
N ASN A 169 21.60 -4.28 0.80
CA ASN A 169 21.18 -2.87 0.76
C ASN A 169 19.72 -2.70 0.32
N TRP A 170 19.27 -3.59 -0.57
CA TRP A 170 17.93 -3.71 -1.15
C TRP A 170 17.79 -5.11 -1.76
N LEU A 171 16.56 -5.55 -2.02
CA LEU A 171 16.28 -6.83 -2.67
C LEU A 171 16.52 -6.77 -4.19
N ASP A 172 16.77 -7.93 -4.79
CA ASP A 172 16.68 -8.09 -6.24
C ASP A 172 15.21 -7.94 -6.68
N ARG A 173 14.96 -7.30 -7.82
CA ARG A 173 13.61 -7.04 -8.33
C ARG A 173 12.84 -8.33 -8.64
N HIS A 174 13.54 -9.43 -8.89
CA HIS A 174 12.95 -10.73 -9.22
C HIS A 174 12.90 -11.69 -8.03
N GLU A 175 13.29 -11.25 -6.84
CA GLU A 175 13.20 -12.05 -5.62
C GLU A 175 12.13 -11.50 -4.71
N GLY A 176 11.21 -12.37 -4.28
CA GLY A 176 10.15 -12.01 -3.34
C GLY A 176 10.62 -12.00 -1.88
N VAL A 177 9.93 -11.19 -1.08
CA VAL A 177 9.89 -11.33 0.38
C VAL A 177 9.10 -12.59 0.71
N MET A 178 9.70 -13.46 1.50
CA MET A 178 9.17 -14.77 1.84
C MET A 178 8.77 -14.83 3.32
N PRO A 179 7.91 -15.77 3.75
CA PRO A 179 7.47 -15.86 5.14
C PRO A 179 8.64 -16.00 6.13
N GLN A 180 9.75 -16.64 5.74
CA GLN A 180 10.94 -16.74 6.58
C GLN A 180 11.59 -15.40 6.90
N ASP A 181 11.46 -14.39 6.04
CA ASP A 181 12.00 -13.06 6.32
C ASP A 181 11.24 -12.40 7.47
N ILE A 182 9.91 -12.57 7.46
CA ILE A 182 9.00 -12.07 8.51
C ILE A 182 9.30 -12.80 9.83
N LEU A 183 9.34 -14.14 9.80
CA LEU A 183 9.63 -14.95 10.99
C LEU A 183 11.03 -14.67 11.57
N ALA A 184 12.02 -14.44 10.69
CA ALA A 184 13.36 -14.06 11.11
C ALA A 184 13.38 -12.65 11.71
N ALA A 185 12.58 -11.72 11.19
CA ALA A 185 12.43 -10.39 11.76
C ALA A 185 11.81 -10.43 13.16
N GLU A 186 10.69 -11.15 13.33
CA GLU A 186 10.03 -11.38 14.64
C GLU A 186 11.05 -11.89 15.66
N LYS A 187 11.78 -12.95 15.30
CA LYS A 187 12.79 -13.57 16.17
C LYS A 187 13.97 -12.64 16.48
N LYS A 188 14.52 -11.97 15.48
CA LYS A 188 15.74 -11.15 15.62
C LYS A 188 15.48 -9.85 16.38
N CYS A 189 14.32 -9.25 16.17
CA CYS A 189 13.97 -7.95 16.73
C CYS A 189 13.08 -8.06 17.98
N GLY A 190 12.59 -9.25 18.33
CA GLY A 190 11.86 -9.49 19.57
C GLY A 190 10.45 -8.92 19.55
N PHE A 191 9.72 -9.10 18.45
CA PHE A 191 8.31 -8.74 18.33
C PHE A 191 7.52 -9.90 17.75
N GLU A 192 6.20 -9.85 17.92
CA GLU A 192 5.26 -10.74 17.25
C GLU A 192 4.16 -9.90 16.62
N ILE A 193 3.81 -10.23 15.38
CA ILE A 193 2.64 -9.68 14.70
C ILE A 193 1.39 -10.21 15.42
N GLN A 194 0.51 -9.29 15.77
CA GLN A 194 -0.75 -9.55 16.46
C GLN A 194 -1.94 -9.14 15.57
N PRO A 195 -3.14 -9.69 15.84
CA PRO A 195 -4.34 -9.31 15.11
C PRO A 195 -4.58 -7.80 15.14
N GLY A 196 -4.86 -7.23 13.96
CA GLY A 196 -5.09 -5.80 13.79
C GLY A 196 -3.84 -4.98 13.46
N ASP A 197 -2.65 -5.56 13.55
CA ASP A 197 -1.42 -4.86 13.17
C ASP A 197 -1.42 -4.42 11.70
N ILE A 198 -0.86 -3.23 11.48
CA ILE A 198 -0.57 -2.70 10.15
C ILE A 198 0.86 -3.15 9.81
N LEU A 199 1.00 -4.06 8.86
CA LEU A 199 2.28 -4.63 8.48
C LEU A 199 2.90 -3.83 7.34
N PHE A 200 4.09 -3.27 7.59
CA PHE A 200 4.93 -2.63 6.58
C PHE A 200 6.11 -3.52 6.23
N ILE A 201 6.33 -3.76 4.93
CA ILE A 201 7.45 -4.55 4.41
C ILE A 201 8.35 -3.62 3.61
N ARG A 202 9.58 -3.42 4.10
CA ARG A 202 10.59 -2.66 3.38
C ARG A 202 11.44 -3.61 2.54
N THR A 203 11.47 -3.38 1.24
CA THR A 203 12.31 -4.07 0.25
C THR A 203 13.61 -3.32 -0.04
N GLY A 204 13.64 -2.01 0.26
CA GLY A 204 14.77 -1.12 -0.02
C GLY A 204 14.72 -0.51 -1.42
N GLN A 205 13.65 -0.71 -2.18
CA GLN A 205 13.54 -0.24 -3.56
C GLN A 205 13.67 1.28 -3.68
N LEU A 206 13.06 2.07 -2.78
CA LEU A 206 13.21 3.53 -2.82
C LEU A 206 14.68 3.96 -2.65
N ARG A 207 15.42 3.30 -1.75
CA ARG A 207 16.86 3.56 -1.58
C ARG A 207 17.63 3.21 -2.85
N ARG A 208 17.29 2.09 -3.50
CA ARG A 208 17.89 1.69 -4.77
C ARG A 208 17.64 2.74 -5.84
N THR A 209 16.40 3.19 -6.03
CA THR A 209 16.03 4.24 -6.98
C THR A 209 16.80 5.53 -6.73
N LEU A 210 16.91 5.98 -5.48
CA LEU A 210 17.68 7.19 -5.14
C LEU A 210 19.19 7.06 -5.38
N THR A 211 19.71 5.83 -5.47
CA THR A 211 21.14 5.55 -5.66
C THR A 211 21.49 5.26 -7.12
N GLU A 212 20.68 4.45 -7.80
CA GLU A 212 20.93 3.94 -9.16
C GLU A 212 20.15 4.70 -10.24
N GLY A 213 19.16 5.51 -9.85
CA GLY A 213 18.25 6.21 -10.76
C GLY A 213 16.88 5.52 -10.90
N PRO A 214 15.95 6.15 -11.62
CA PRO A 214 14.61 5.62 -11.87
C PRO A 214 14.66 4.31 -12.69
N PHE A 215 13.62 3.49 -12.53
CA PHE A 215 13.48 2.19 -13.18
C PHE A 215 12.03 2.01 -13.64
N SER A 216 11.80 1.11 -14.59
CA SER A 216 10.47 0.78 -15.11
C SER A 216 10.01 -0.55 -14.51
N PRO A 217 9.05 -0.59 -13.56
CA PRO A 217 8.56 -1.85 -13.00
C PRO A 217 8.06 -2.87 -14.05
N PRO A 218 7.38 -2.46 -15.14
CA PRO A 218 6.99 -3.39 -16.21
C PRO A 218 8.17 -4.03 -16.97
N ASP A 219 9.29 -3.31 -17.14
CA ASP A 219 10.42 -3.75 -17.96
C ASP A 219 11.55 -4.38 -17.14
N ASP A 220 11.84 -3.80 -15.96
CA ASP A 220 12.94 -4.16 -15.07
C ASP A 220 12.51 -5.11 -13.92
N GLY A 221 11.19 -5.34 -13.79
CA GLY A 221 10.59 -6.07 -12.68
C GLY A 221 10.44 -5.25 -11.39
N SER A 222 9.67 -5.77 -10.44
CA SER A 222 9.49 -5.18 -9.10
C SER A 222 9.35 -6.26 -8.04
N THR A 223 10.09 -6.11 -6.94
CA THR A 223 10.03 -6.99 -5.78
C THR A 223 8.90 -6.59 -4.84
N ALA A 224 8.34 -7.56 -4.13
CA ALA A 224 7.34 -7.38 -3.10
C ALA A 224 7.19 -8.67 -2.28
N CYS A 225 6.10 -8.81 -1.52
CA CYS A 225 5.73 -10.07 -0.92
C CYS A 225 5.43 -11.14 -1.98
N GLN A 226 5.96 -12.33 -1.76
CA GLN A 226 5.61 -13.52 -2.53
C GLN A 226 4.28 -14.09 -2.00
N ALA A 227 3.48 -14.75 -2.84
CA ALA A 227 2.22 -15.39 -2.45
C ALA A 227 2.37 -16.39 -1.27
N ALA A 228 3.55 -16.96 -1.04
CA ALA A 228 3.89 -17.78 0.12
C ALA A 228 3.67 -17.07 1.47
N CYS A 229 3.57 -15.75 1.48
CA CYS A 229 3.25 -14.97 2.67
C CYS A 229 1.75 -14.94 2.99
N LEU A 230 0.85 -15.28 2.06
CA LEU A 230 -0.59 -15.23 2.28
C LEU A 230 -1.06 -16.04 3.51
N PRO A 231 -0.56 -17.26 3.77
CA PRO A 231 -0.92 -18.00 4.97
C PRO A 231 -0.55 -17.29 6.27
N ILE A 232 0.65 -16.70 6.37
CA ILE A 232 1.05 -16.00 7.60
C ILE A 232 0.25 -14.70 7.78
N PHE A 233 -0.09 -13.98 6.70
CA PHE A 233 -0.95 -12.81 6.77
C PHE A 233 -2.33 -13.16 7.32
N ARG A 234 -2.90 -14.28 6.84
CA ARG A 234 -4.20 -14.78 7.31
C ARG A 234 -4.15 -15.33 8.73
N GLU A 235 -3.08 -16.03 9.10
CA GLU A 235 -2.89 -16.58 10.44
C GLU A 235 -2.71 -15.50 11.50
N ARG A 236 -1.95 -14.44 11.17
CA ARG A 236 -1.66 -13.34 12.08
C ARG A 236 -2.74 -12.26 12.10
N ASP A 237 -3.74 -12.35 11.23
CA ASP A 237 -4.83 -11.38 11.11
C ASP A 237 -4.30 -9.94 11.00
N ILE A 238 -3.42 -9.69 10.01
CA ILE A 238 -2.99 -8.31 9.72
C ILE A 238 -4.17 -7.49 9.18
N SER A 239 -4.25 -6.22 9.57
CA SER A 239 -5.34 -5.33 9.12
C SER A 239 -5.06 -4.70 7.76
N VAL A 240 -3.80 -4.31 7.54
CA VAL A 240 -3.33 -3.63 6.33
C VAL A 240 -1.91 -4.10 6.02
N LEU A 241 -1.62 -4.29 4.73
CA LEU A 241 -0.27 -4.51 4.21
C LEU A 241 0.17 -3.26 3.44
N GLY A 242 1.39 -2.80 3.68
CA GLY A 242 2.04 -1.80 2.85
C GLY A 242 3.48 -2.15 2.55
N THR A 243 3.95 -1.89 1.33
CA THR A 243 5.35 -2.04 0.94
C THR A 243 5.91 -0.72 0.39
N ASP A 244 7.24 -0.63 0.22
CA ASP A 244 7.90 0.46 -0.50
C ASP A 244 7.96 0.21 -2.04
N THR A 245 7.11 -0.68 -2.53
CA THR A 245 6.93 -1.09 -3.94
C THR A 245 5.43 -1.34 -4.19
N SER A 246 5.08 -2.11 -5.23
CA SER A 246 3.78 -2.77 -5.31
C SER A 246 3.65 -3.81 -4.18
N ASN A 247 2.44 -4.11 -3.70
CA ASN A 247 2.26 -5.14 -2.67
C ASN A 247 2.52 -6.58 -3.19
N ASP A 248 2.58 -6.75 -4.51
CA ASP A 248 2.86 -8.01 -5.22
C ASP A 248 4.03 -7.85 -6.21
N MET A 249 4.69 -8.97 -6.51
CA MET A 249 5.83 -9.00 -7.45
C MET A 249 5.38 -8.70 -8.89
N ILE A 250 6.26 -8.08 -9.66
CA ILE A 250 6.08 -7.86 -11.11
C ILE A 250 7.24 -8.52 -11.84
N PRO A 251 7.00 -9.55 -12.69
CA PRO A 251 5.74 -10.31 -12.80
C PRO A 251 5.43 -11.12 -11.53
N SER A 252 4.15 -11.51 -11.33
CA SER A 252 3.71 -12.28 -10.14
C SER A 252 4.28 -13.70 -10.07
N GLY A 253 4.78 -14.22 -11.21
CA GLY A 253 5.20 -15.61 -11.36
C GLY A 253 4.03 -16.59 -11.62
N TYR A 254 2.80 -16.08 -11.69
CA TYR A 254 1.58 -16.84 -12.00
C TYR A 254 0.97 -16.34 -13.31
N LYS A 255 0.31 -17.23 -14.05
CA LYS A 255 -0.21 -16.92 -15.38
C LYS A 255 -1.57 -16.24 -15.31
N THR A 256 -2.38 -16.65 -14.35
CA THR A 256 -3.79 -16.22 -14.21
C THR A 256 -4.09 -15.60 -12.85
N VAL A 257 -3.08 -15.41 -12.00
CA VAL A 257 -3.21 -14.85 -10.64
C VAL A 257 -2.38 -13.59 -10.50
#